data_AF-A0A0K9GRE6-F1
#
_entry.id   AF-A0A0K9GRE6-F1
#
_cell.length_a   1.000
_cell.length_b   1.000
_cell.length_c   1.000
_cell.angle_alpha   90.00
_cell.angle_beta   90.00
_cell.angle_gamma   90.00
#
_symmetry.space_group_name_H-M   'P 1'
#
loop_
_entity.id
_entity.type
_entity.pdbx_description
1 polymer ?
#
loop_
_entity_poly.entity_id
_entity_poly.type
_entity_poly.pdbx_seq_one_letter_code
_entity_poly.pdbx_strand_id
1 'polypeptide(L)'
;MQFGSMLRKTRIRSGFSQEELAEKIFLSRSAVSRLENDKLELKLADAIRWFQATQAPEALAALLCGVDISTVVQNLSTLIGGFIIWI
;
A
#
# COMPACT_ATOMS: atom_id res chain seq x y z
N MET A 1 -1.24 14.98 1.41
CA MET A 1 -2.18 13.85 1.62
C MET A 1 -1.45 12.78 2.41
N GLN A 2 -2.12 12.13 3.36
CA GLN A 2 -1.51 11.06 4.16
C GLN A 2 -1.83 9.71 3.51
N PHE A 3 -0.82 9.05 2.94
CA PHE A 3 -0.93 7.78 2.23
C PHE A 3 -0.27 6.62 2.98
N GLY A 4 0.56 6.92 3.98
CA GLY A 4 1.45 5.95 4.61
C GLY A 4 0.72 4.76 5.22
N SER A 5 -0.42 4.99 5.86
CA SER A 5 -1.25 3.92 6.44
C SER A 5 -1.78 2.95 5.39
N MET A 6 -2.20 3.45 4.21
CA MET A 6 -2.68 2.65 3.09
C MET A 6 -1.54 1.85 2.47
N LEU A 7 -0.39 2.49 2.21
CA LEU A 7 0.81 1.82 1.68
C LEU A 7 1.26 0.67 2.58
N ARG A 8 1.26 0.89 3.90
CA ARG A 8 1.57 -0.13 4.90
C ARG A 8 0.56 -1.29 4.86
N LYS A 9 -0.73 -0.98 4.75
CA LYS A 9 -1.78 -2.00 4.67
C LYS A 9 -1.66 -2.85 3.41
N THR A 10 -1.45 -2.25 2.24
CA THR A 10 -1.30 -3.02 1.00
C THR A 10 -0.05 -3.89 1.01
N ARG A 11 1.07 -3.40 1.56
CA ARG A 11 2.29 -4.21 1.75
C ARG A 11 2.08 -5.40 2.69
N ILE A 12 1.50 -5.17 3.87
CA ILE A 12 1.27 -6.25 4.83
C ILE A 12 0.32 -7.30 4.25
N ARG A 13 -0.74 -6.85 3.55
CA ARG A 13 -1.69 -7.75 2.87
C ARG A 13 -1.02 -8.59 1.80
N SER A 14 -0.01 -8.06 1.10
CA SER A 14 0.76 -8.83 0.10
C SER A 14 1.84 -9.72 0.71
N GLY A 15 1.97 -9.77 2.05
CA GLY A 15 2.92 -10.64 2.74
C GLY A 15 4.38 -10.17 2.71
N PHE A 16 4.67 -8.94 2.25
CA PHE A 16 6.04 -8.45 2.15
C PHE A 16 6.49 -7.72 3.41
N SER A 17 7.71 -7.95 3.83
CA SER A 17 8.47 -7.04 4.68
C SER A 17 8.79 -5.74 3.93
N GLN A 18 9.24 -4.71 4.66
CA GLN A 18 9.66 -3.46 4.02
C GLN A 18 10.89 -3.65 3.13
N GLU A 19 11.77 -4.60 3.46
CA GLU A 19 12.96 -4.91 2.66
C GLU A 19 12.58 -5.60 1.34
N GLU A 20 11.76 -6.66 1.41
CA GLU A 20 11.33 -7.41 0.22
C GLU A 20 10.56 -6.55 -0.76
N LEU A 21 9.69 -5.65 -0.27
CA LEU A 21 9.01 -4.72 -1.16
C LEU A 21 9.99 -3.72 -1.79
N ALA A 22 10.94 -3.21 -1.01
CA ALA A 22 11.92 -2.23 -1.48
C ALA A 22 12.75 -2.79 -2.64
N GLU A 23 13.23 -4.03 -2.52
CA GLU A 23 13.93 -4.75 -3.59
C GLU A 23 13.05 -4.90 -4.84
N LYS A 24 11.76 -5.25 -4.67
CA LYS A 24 10.81 -5.42 -5.77
C LYS A 24 10.51 -4.14 -6.56
N ILE A 25 10.50 -2.98 -5.89
CA ILE A 25 10.10 -1.70 -6.50
C ILE A 25 11.27 -0.74 -6.71
N PHE A 26 12.50 -1.22 -6.55
CA PHE A 26 13.74 -0.47 -6.75
C PHE A 26 13.86 0.76 -5.84
N LEU A 27 13.45 0.62 -4.58
CA LEU A 27 13.61 1.63 -3.54
C LEU A 27 14.52 1.10 -2.42
N SER A 28 14.98 1.98 -1.53
CA SER A 28 15.59 1.53 -0.28
C SER A 28 14.52 1.18 0.75
N ARG A 29 14.81 0.25 1.66
CA ARG A 29 13.92 -0.03 2.81
C ARG A 29 13.66 1.19 3.68
N SER A 30 14.63 2.12 3.77
CA SER A 30 14.44 3.41 4.45
C SER A 30 13.44 4.31 3.73
N ALA A 31 13.44 4.34 2.39
CA ALA A 31 12.45 5.07 1.60
C ALA A 31 11.05 4.46 1.78
N VAL A 32 10.91 3.14 1.68
CA VAL A 32 9.66 2.42 1.99
C VAL A 32 9.14 2.79 3.38
N SER A 33 9.98 2.73 4.40
CA SER A 33 9.59 3.11 5.76
C SER A 33 9.17 4.57 5.86
N ARG A 34 9.83 5.50 5.17
CA ARG A 34 9.44 6.92 5.20
C ARG A 34 8.13 7.17 4.46
N LEU A 35 7.89 6.48 3.35
CA LEU A 35 6.61 6.53 2.63
C LEU A 35 5.46 6.04 3.53
N GLU A 36 5.65 4.92 4.23
CA GLU A 36 4.63 4.38 5.16
C GLU A 36 4.34 5.25 6.39
N ASN A 37 5.21 6.21 6.70
CA ASN A 37 5.06 7.13 7.82
C ASN A 37 4.81 8.58 7.37
N ASP A 38 4.47 8.79 6.09
CA ASP A 38 4.23 10.12 5.51
C ASP A 38 5.42 11.10 5.67
N LYS A 39 6.65 10.56 5.76
CA LYS A 39 7.92 11.30 5.87
C LYS A 39 8.69 11.41 4.53
N LEU A 40 8.09 10.88 3.47
CA LEU A 40 8.58 11.00 2.09
C LEU A 40 7.36 11.14 1.18
N GLU A 41 7.46 12.04 0.21
CA GLU A 41 6.41 12.23 -0.79
C GLU A 41 6.30 11.00 -1.69
N LEU A 42 5.06 10.53 -1.91
CA LEU A 42 4.77 9.43 -2.83
C LEU A 42 4.66 9.97 -4.26
N LYS A 43 5.68 9.74 -5.08
CA LYS A 43 5.64 10.07 -6.51
C LYS A 43 4.76 9.07 -7.25
N LEU A 44 4.09 9.52 -8.31
CA LEU A 44 3.17 8.66 -9.09
C LEU A 44 3.86 7.39 -9.63
N ALA A 45 5.10 7.49 -10.11
CA ALA A 45 5.85 6.33 -10.59
C ALA A 45 6.11 5.29 -9.49
N ASP A 46 6.41 5.75 -8.26
CA ASP A 46 6.57 4.87 -7.10
C ASP A 46 5.24 4.25 -6.68
N ALA A 47 4.16 5.03 -6.73
CA ALA A 47 2.81 4.52 -6.46
C ALA A 47 2.43 3.40 -7.44
N ILE A 48 2.61 3.60 -8.75
CA ILE A 48 2.32 2.58 -9.76
C ILE A 48 3.06 1.27 -9.44
N ARG A 49 4.38 1.33 -9.21
CA ARG A 49 5.18 0.15 -8.86
C ARG A 49 4.69 -0.50 -7.56
N TRP A 50 4.41 0.29 -6.54
CA TRP A 50 3.93 -0.20 -5.25
C TRP A 50 2.62 -0.97 -5.38
N PHE A 51 1.61 -0.38 -6.01
CA PHE A 51 0.28 -0.97 -6.13
C PHE A 51 0.25 -2.15 -7.10
N GLN A 52 1.13 -2.20 -8.12
CA GLN A 52 1.33 -3.39 -8.93
C GLN A 52 1.98 -4.53 -8.13
N ALA A 53 3.08 -4.25 -7.41
CA ALA A 53 3.78 -5.26 -6.63
C ALA A 53 2.91 -5.84 -5.50
N THR A 54 2.08 -5.01 -4.88
CA THR A 54 1.19 -5.41 -3.76
C THR A 54 -0.19 -5.93 -4.21
N GLN A 55 -0.37 -6.17 -5.52
CA GLN A 55 -1.62 -6.68 -6.12
C GLN A 55 -2.85 -5.83 -5.73
N ALA A 56 -2.69 -4.50 -5.84
CA ALA A 56 -3.66 -3.49 -5.41
C ALA A 56 -3.88 -2.35 -6.43
N PRO A 57 -3.89 -2.56 -7.76
CA PRO A 57 -4.02 -1.47 -8.72
C PRO A 57 -5.33 -0.68 -8.58
N GLU A 58 -6.40 -1.29 -8.10
CA GLU A 58 -7.70 -0.67 -7.87
C GLU A 58 -7.64 0.39 -6.76
N ALA A 59 -6.78 0.17 -5.75
CA ALA A 59 -6.56 1.15 -4.69
C ALA A 59 -5.89 2.42 -5.22
N LEU A 60 -4.96 2.28 -6.19
CA LEU A 60 -4.36 3.42 -6.89
C LEU A 60 -5.39 4.14 -7.77
N ALA A 61 -6.20 3.39 -8.51
CA ALA A 61 -7.25 3.98 -9.34
C ALA A 61 -8.26 4.78 -8.50
N ALA A 62 -8.73 4.22 -7.38
CA ALA A 62 -9.64 4.90 -6.46
C ALA A 62 -9.04 6.22 -5.94
N LEU A 63 -7.76 6.22 -5.57
CA LEU A 63 -7.04 7.40 -5.12
C LEU A 63 -6.94 8.48 -6.20
N LEU A 64 -6.65 8.10 -7.45
CA LEU A 64 -6.59 9.02 -8.58
C LEU A 64 -7.96 9.58 -8.97
N CYS A 65 -9.04 8.82 -8.74
CA CYS A 65 -10.42 9.25 -8.94
C CYS A 65 -10.98 10.10 -7.80
N GLY A 66 -10.18 10.40 -6.76
CA GLY A 66 -10.61 11.22 -5.63
C GLY A 66 -11.49 10.50 -4.61
N VAL A 67 -11.49 9.16 -4.60
CA VAL A 67 -12.17 8.39 -3.55
C VAL A 67 -11.46 8.64 -2.21
N ASP A 68 -12.23 8.82 -1.15
CA ASP A 68 -11.69 9.01 0.19
C ASP A 68 -10.83 7.81 0.61
N ILE A 69 -9.59 8.08 1.02
CA ILE A 69 -8.61 7.07 1.38
C ILE A 69 -9.06 6.20 2.56
N SER A 70 -9.85 6.75 3.49
CA SER A 70 -10.41 6.00 4.62
C SER A 70 -11.33 4.88 4.13
N THR A 71 -12.10 5.13 3.08
CA THR A 71 -12.99 4.16 2.45
C THR A 71 -12.18 3.04 1.78
N VAL A 72 -11.12 3.40 1.05
CA VAL A 72 -10.20 2.43 0.43
C VAL A 72 -9.56 1.54 1.49
N VAL A 73 -9.05 2.15 2.56
CA VAL A 73 -8.40 1.47 3.68
C VAL A 73 -9.34 0.52 4.42
N GLN A 74 -10.61 0.88 4.60
CA GLN A 74 -11.62 0.03 5.23
C GLN A 74 -11.94 -1.18 4.36
N ASN A 75 -12.13 -1.00 3.05
CA ASN A 75 -12.40 -2.09 2.11
C ASN A 75 -11.24 -3.08 2.01
N LEU A 76 -10.00 -2.58 2.07
CA LEU A 76 -8.80 -3.43 2.17
C LEU A 76 -8.77 -4.28 3.45
N SER A 77 -9.40 -3.81 4.53
CA SER A 77 -9.43 -4.49 5.83
C SER A 77 -10.48 -5.61 5.86
N THR A 78 -11.62 -5.43 5.20
CA THR A 78 -12.71 -6.43 5.14
C THR A 78 -12.26 -7.73 4.45
N LEU A 79 -11.36 -7.65 3.46
CA LEU A 79 -10.78 -8.83 2.81
C LEU A 79 -9.89 -9.67 3.74
N ILE A 80 -9.30 -9.06 4.78
CA ILE A 80 -8.42 -9.74 5.76
C ILE A 80 -9.25 -10.54 6.78
N GLY A 81 -10.43 -10.02 7.18
CA GLY A 81 -11.30 -10.70 8.15
C GLY A 81 -11.95 -11.99 7.62
N GLY A 82 -12.16 -12.11 6.31
CA GLY A 82 -12.81 -13.27 5.70
C GLY A 82 -11.95 -14.54 5.63
N PHE A 83 -10.62 -14.40 5.51
CA PHE A 83 -9.70 -15.55 5.38
C PHE A 83 -9.24 -16.12 6.73
N ILE A 84 -9.22 -15.32 7.79
CA ILE A 84 -8.74 -15.74 9.13
C ILE A 84 -9.86 -16.41 9.94
N ILE A 85 -11.14 -16.11 9.68
CA ILE A 85 -12.28 -16.67 10.43
C ILE A 85 -12.67 -18.09 9.95
N TRP A 86 -12.18 -18.53 8.78
CA TRP A 86 -12.53 -19.83 8.18
C TRP A 86 -11.36 -20.81 8.04
N ILE A 87 -10.27 -20.61 8.78
CA ILE A 87 -9.21 -21.60 9.01
C ILE A 87 -9.19 -21.92 10.50
#